data_AF-A0A8C0ISU4-F1
#
_entry.id   AF-A0A8C0ISU4-F1
#
_cell.length_a   1.000
_cell.length_b   1.000
_cell.length_c   1.000
_cell.angle_alpha   90.00
_cell.angle_beta   90.00
_cell.angle_gamma   90.00
#
_symmetry.space_group_name_H-M   'P 1'
#
loop_
_entity.id
_entity.type
_entity.pdbx_description
1 polymer ?
#
loop_
_entity_poly.entity_id
_entity_poly.type
_entity_poly.pdbx_seq_one_letter_code
_entity_poly.pdbx_strand_id
1 'polypeptide(L)'
;MAPVLELSDAAHSRCLLVELNEQRLRGQFCDVTIIAEDTKFPAHKNVLAASSPYFKEVLSEESAGPLRLPETPRPPPRDPAAPLWT
;
A
#
# COMPACT_ATOMS: atom_id res chain seq x y z
N MET A 1 23.91 -8.18 -35.50
CA MET A 1 23.19 -7.81 -34.26
C MET A 1 21.79 -8.39 -34.38
N ALA A 2 21.33 -9.17 -33.41
CA ALA A 2 19.98 -9.74 -33.45
C ALA A 2 18.94 -8.61 -33.24
N PRO A 3 17.80 -8.61 -33.95
CA PRO A 3 16.76 -7.61 -33.71
C PRO A 3 16.18 -7.82 -32.30
N VAL A 4 16.06 -6.72 -31.55
CA VAL A 4 15.32 -6.71 -30.28
C VAL A 4 13.85 -6.85 -30.62
N LEU A 5 13.24 -7.97 -30.25
CA LEU A 5 11.81 -8.17 -30.38
C LEU A 5 11.12 -7.45 -29.21
N GLU A 6 10.52 -6.29 -29.48
CA GLU A 6 9.67 -5.63 -28.51
C GLU A 6 8.34 -6.39 -28.39
N LEU A 7 8.19 -7.15 -27.31
CA LEU A 7 6.95 -7.83 -26.97
C LEU A 7 6.15 -6.95 -26.00
N SER A 8 5.08 -6.34 -26.50
CA SER A 8 4.12 -5.60 -25.68
C SER A 8 2.78 -6.33 -25.63
N ASP A 9 2.37 -6.79 -24.46
CA ASP A 9 1.00 -7.26 -24.21
C ASP A 9 0.24 -6.19 -23.41
N ALA A 10 -0.85 -5.67 -23.99
CA ALA A 10 -1.67 -4.65 -23.37
C ALA A 10 -2.34 -5.12 -22.06
N ALA A 11 -2.49 -6.44 -21.85
CA ALA A 11 -3.04 -7.00 -20.64
C ALA A 11 -2.00 -7.22 -19.53
N HIS A 12 -0.70 -7.13 -19.84
CA HIS A 12 0.39 -7.51 -18.96
C HIS A 12 0.34 -6.81 -17.60
N SER A 13 0.20 -5.48 -17.58
CA SER A 13 0.16 -4.69 -16.35
C SER A 13 -1.01 -5.06 -15.45
N ARG A 14 -2.19 -5.31 -16.03
CA ARG A 14 -3.38 -5.73 -15.29
C ARG A 14 -3.18 -7.14 -14.71
N CYS A 15 -2.73 -8.10 -15.51
CA CYS A 15 -2.50 -9.47 -15.07
C CYS A 15 -1.42 -9.53 -13.97
N LEU A 16 -0.35 -8.74 -14.11
CA LEU A 16 0.70 -8.60 -13.10
C LEU A 16 0.14 -8.07 -11.78
N LEU A 17 -0.69 -7.02 -11.80
CA LEU A 17 -1.29 -6.48 -10.57
C LEU A 17 -2.26 -7.45 -9.89
N VAL A 18 -2.99 -8.27 -10.67
CA VAL A 18 -3.85 -9.33 -10.13
C VAL A 18 -2.99 -10.35 -9.38
N GLU A 19 -1.92 -10.83 -10.00
CA GLU A 19 -1.01 -11.81 -9.41
C GLU A 19 -0.30 -11.26 -8.16
N LEU A 20 0.19 -10.01 -8.21
CA LEU A 20 0.79 -9.35 -7.03
C LEU A 20 -0.19 -9.25 -5.87
N ASN A 21 -1.48 -9.00 -6.15
CA ASN A 21 -2.50 -8.99 -5.11
C ASN A 21 -2.76 -10.38 -4.53
N GLU A 22 -2.74 -11.45 -5.32
CA GLU A 22 -2.82 -12.82 -4.82
C GLU A 22 -1.63 -13.17 -3.93
N GLN A 23 -0.41 -12.80 -4.35
CA GLN A 23 0.80 -12.97 -3.55
C GLN A 23 0.69 -12.25 -2.21
N ARG A 24 0.17 -11.01 -2.20
CA ARG A 24 -0.08 -10.23 -0.98
C ARG A 24 -1.02 -10.97 -0.03
N LEU A 25 -2.14 -11.51 -0.55
CA LEU A 25 -3.13 -12.26 0.24
C LEU A 25 -2.55 -13.57 0.82
N ARG A 26 -1.60 -14.19 0.12
CA ARG A 26 -0.87 -15.38 0.59
C ARG A 26 0.35 -15.07 1.47
N GLY A 27 0.68 -13.79 1.65
CA GLY A 27 1.88 -13.35 2.39
C GLY A 27 3.20 -13.63 1.66
N GLN A 28 3.17 -13.81 0.34
CA GLN A 28 4.35 -14.11 -0.48
C GLN A 28 5.04 -12.83 -0.93
N PHE A 29 6.37 -12.83 -0.78
CA PHE A 29 7.25 -11.72 -1.18
C PHE A 29 6.94 -10.36 -0.53
N CYS A 30 6.05 -10.33 0.48
CA CYS A 30 5.77 -9.12 1.24
C CYS A 30 7.01 -8.74 2.06
N ASP A 31 7.58 -7.59 1.76
CA ASP A 31 8.80 -7.04 2.33
C ASP A 31 8.54 -5.86 3.29
N VAL A 32 7.27 -5.49 3.45
CA VAL A 32 6.81 -4.51 4.44
C VAL A 32 5.50 -4.96 5.08
N THR A 33 5.29 -4.57 6.34
CA THR A 33 4.01 -4.68 7.02
C THR A 33 3.57 -3.30 7.46
N ILE A 34 2.40 -2.88 7.00
CA ILE A 34 1.76 -1.65 7.45
C ILE A 34 0.97 -1.98 8.72
N ILE A 35 1.12 -1.16 9.75
CA ILE A 35 0.34 -1.26 10.98
C ILE A 35 -0.61 -0.06 11.03
N ALA A 36 -1.91 -0.34 11.01
CA ALA A 36 -2.95 0.64 11.28
C ALA A 36 -3.71 0.18 12.53
N GLU A 37 -3.62 0.98 13.59
CA GLU A 37 -4.11 0.61 14.93
C GLU A 37 -3.47 -0.73 15.37
N ASP A 38 -4.30 -1.75 15.61
CA ASP A 38 -3.88 -3.11 16.00
C ASP A 38 -3.89 -4.11 14.83
N THR A 39 -4.18 -3.65 13.61
CA THR A 39 -4.24 -4.50 12.42
C THR A 39 -2.95 -4.42 11.60
N LYS A 40 -2.45 -5.58 11.18
CA LYS A 40 -1.23 -5.72 10.38
C LYS A 40 -1.57 -6.09 8.94
N PHE A 41 -1.03 -5.33 7.99
CA PHE A 41 -1.24 -5.52 6.57
C PHE A 41 0.10 -5.81 5.88
N PRO A 42 0.42 -7.08 5.57
CA PRO A 42 1.59 -7.40 4.77
C PRO A 42 1.38 -6.86 3.34
N ALA A 43 2.43 -6.26 2.77
CA ALA A 43 2.39 -5.61 1.47
C ALA A 43 3.77 -5.62 0.79
N HIS A 44 3.79 -5.16 -0.47
CA HIS A 44 5.01 -5.00 -1.27
C HIS A 44 5.42 -3.54 -1.35
N LYS A 45 6.65 -3.20 -0.95
CA LYS A 45 7.16 -1.82 -0.94
C LYS A 45 7.10 -1.16 -2.32
N ASN A 46 7.48 -1.90 -3.36
CA ASN A 46 7.48 -1.41 -4.74
C ASN A 46 6.08 -0.99 -5.22
N VAL A 47 5.05 -1.78 -4.91
CA VAL A 47 3.65 -1.49 -5.28
C VAL A 47 3.15 -0.25 -4.54
N LEU A 48 3.44 -0.13 -3.24
CA LEU A 48 3.06 1.03 -2.44
C LEU A 48 3.76 2.31 -2.91
N ALA A 49 5.08 2.26 -3.13
CA ALA A 49 5.87 3.39 -3.60
C ALA A 49 5.49 3.83 -5.03
N ALA A 50 5.11 2.88 -5.90
CA ALA A 50 4.63 3.21 -7.25
C ALA A 50 3.25 3.88 -7.23
N SER A 51 2.43 3.58 -6.23
CA SER A 51 1.03 4.01 -6.16
C SER A 51 0.79 5.23 -5.28
N SER A 52 1.74 5.59 -4.40
CA SER A 52 1.59 6.68 -3.43
C SER A 52 2.91 7.40 -3.17
N PRO A 53 2.98 8.73 -3.41
CA PRO A 53 4.14 9.54 -3.06
C PRO A 53 4.52 9.45 -1.57
N TYR A 54 3.52 9.39 -0.68
CA TYR A 54 3.73 9.23 0.76
C TYR A 54 4.51 7.96 1.07
N PHE A 55 4.06 6.81 0.56
CA PHE A 55 4.78 5.56 0.77
C PHE A 55 6.13 5.56 0.06
N LYS A 56 6.26 6.23 -1.09
CA LYS A 56 7.53 6.35 -1.79
C LYS A 56 8.58 7.07 -0.93
N GLU A 57 8.23 8.22 -0.34
CA GLU A 57 9.13 8.99 0.53
C GLU A 57 9.49 8.18 1.77
N VAL A 58 8.49 7.72 2.52
CA VAL A 58 8.70 7.01 3.79
C VAL A 58 9.49 5.70 3.61
N LEU A 59 9.21 4.93 2.56
CA LEU A 59 9.91 3.66 2.30
C LEU A 59 11.31 3.85 1.68
N SER A 60 11.62 5.04 1.17
CA SER A 60 12.97 5.37 0.70
C SER A 60 13.90 5.77 1.84
N GLU A 61 13.35 6.24 2.96
CA GLU A 61 14.09 6.75 4.12
C GLU A 61 14.38 5.67 5.18
N GLU A 62 13.60 4.58 5.23
CA GLU A 62 13.57 3.68 6.38
C GLU A 62 14.19 2.28 6.14
N SER A 63 15.17 1.93 7.00
CA SER A 63 15.77 0.59 7.07
C SER A 63 14.81 -0.41 7.73
N ALA A 64 14.12 -1.22 6.91
CA ALA A 64 13.55 -2.54 7.23
C ALA A 64 12.63 -2.69 8.48
N GLY A 65 12.02 -1.62 9.00
CA GLY A 65 11.03 -1.68 10.08
C GLY A 65 9.56 -1.78 9.60
N PRO A 66 8.61 -2.20 10.46
CA PRO A 66 7.17 -2.11 10.18
C PRO A 66 6.72 -0.65 10.15
N LEU A 67 6.07 -0.24 9.06
CA LEU A 67 5.58 1.12 8.90
C LEU A 67 4.29 1.32 9.69
N ARG A 68 4.31 2.16 10.73
CA ARG A 68 3.09 2.57 11.45
C ARG A 68 2.52 3.78 10.77
N LEU A 69 1.25 3.70 10.35
CA LEU A 69 0.57 4.85 9.79
C LEU A 69 0.25 5.88 10.88
N PRO A 70 0.30 7.18 10.58
CA PRO A 70 -0.19 8.19 11.49
C PRO A 70 -1.67 7.93 11.76
N GLU A 71 -2.03 7.79 13.04
CA GLU A 71 -3.42 7.65 13.45
C GLU A 71 -4.19 8.88 12.98
N THR A 72 -5.30 8.70 12.28
CA THR A 72 -6.22 9.83 12.06
C THR A 72 -6.70 10.32 13.42
N PRO A 73 -6.69 11.64 13.69
CA PRO A 73 -7.21 12.16 14.96
C PRO A 73 -8.60 11.57 15.20
N ARG A 74 -8.76 10.89 16.35
CA ARG A 74 -10.05 10.32 16.73
C ARG A 74 -11.07 11.46 16.67
N PRO A 75 -12.17 11.34 15.90
CA PRO A 75 -13.18 12.38 15.89
C PRO A 75 -13.62 12.61 17.33
N PRO A 76 -13.88 13.88 17.73
CA PRO A 76 -14.37 14.15 19.07
C PRO A 76 -15.63 13.29 19.32
N PRO A 77 -15.82 12.79 20.55
CA PRO A 77 -17.03 12.06 20.88
C PRO A 77 -18.23 12.91 20.46
N ARG A 78 -19.16 12.32 19.68
CA ARG A 78 -20.42 12.99 19.32
C ARG A 78 -21.08 13.40 20.62
N ASP A 79 -21.19 14.70 20.85
CA ASP A 79 -22.02 15.21 21.92
C ASP A 79 -23.47 14.77 21.61
N PRO A 80 -24.11 13.93 22.45
CA PRO A 80 -25.49 13.52 22.22
C PRO A 80 -26.48 14.70 22.28
N ALA A 81 -26.04 15.88 22.76
CA ALA A 81 -26.80 17.11 22.77
C ALA A 81 -26.49 18.06 21.59
N ALA A 82 -25.55 17.73 20.70
CA ALA A 82 -25.24 18.58 19.54
C ALA A 82 -26.36 18.50 18.48
N PRO A 83 -26.91 19.64 18.02
CA PRO A 83 -27.95 19.65 17.00
C PRO A 83 -27.40 19.19 15.63
N LEU A 84 -28.24 18.51 14.85
CA LEU A 84 -27.89 17.84 13.58
C LEU A 84 -27.48 18.76 12.40
N TRP A 85 -27.23 20.06 12.65
CA TRP A 85 -26.95 21.05 11.60
C TRP A 85 -25.53 21.65 11.65
N THR A 86 -24.62 21.11 12.47
CA THR A 86 -23.18 21.44 12.43
C THR A 86 -22.37 20.37 11.72
#